data_AF-A0AA40E412-F1
#
_entry.id   AF-A0AA40E412-F1
#
_cell.length_a   1.000
_cell.length_b   1.000
_cell.length_c   1.000
_cell.angle_alpha   90.00
_cell.angle_beta   90.00
_cell.angle_gamma   90.00
#
_symmetry.space_group_name_H-M   'P 1'
#
loop_
_entity.id
_entity.type
_entity.pdbx_description
1 polymer ?
#
loop_
_entity_poly.entity_id
_entity_poly.type
_entity_poly.pdbx_seq_one_letter_code
_entity_poly.pdbx_strand_id
1 'polypeptide(L)'
;MRMFDDRRSRPSLDEHKLSLAGSSQTQGLHFKAARTAVKWHRSLDRTDAGPADSPQLSNAFKALERGKTRSLLDLMAASSSSSSIHISLPLSERVVWDEYRRTSASLAAKRGLLRQQYTGDEPDKARIARWEGDISDGEARLAQLEGRLFTEKSPAARRFVTETDVRDIDSIRPRLDAETAILQYSYRGGDVIVWAITKDGMAEVHHLSACETELELPVKRFREQCQSPVQNYAAPSEAPDAAGADGEWLAGLLLPFGAAIMDKFHLIVVAYQDLHALPFHALPHQGGPLLAAHLVTYLPSASCIGYLESHSACDSGFKVLAVGNPSNMAYEHAVSGERCSLKALRFAEAEARMVGQVNAASKSLVGREATKEAVASAMGDFDALHFATHRLPCPEVPMLSSVALADGEQLTVGECLVRRLR
;
A
#
# COMPACT_ATOMS: atom_id res chain seq x y z
N MET A 1 -21.36 -2.86 -21.31
CA MET A 1 -20.25 -3.60 -21.95
C MET A 1 -19.59 -2.82 -23.09
N ARG A 2 -20.32 -2.32 -24.11
CA ARG A 2 -19.77 -1.47 -25.19
C ARG A 2 -18.91 -0.29 -24.73
N MET A 3 -19.29 0.41 -23.66
CA MET A 3 -18.50 1.52 -23.11
C MET A 3 -17.09 1.09 -22.65
N PHE A 4 -16.94 -0.12 -22.08
CA PHE A 4 -15.62 -0.62 -21.70
C PHE A 4 -14.77 -1.02 -22.91
N ASP A 5 -15.41 -1.50 -23.99
CA ASP A 5 -14.70 -1.85 -25.23
C ASP A 5 -14.25 -0.61 -26.00
N ASP A 6 -15.12 0.40 -26.16
CA ASP A 6 -14.75 1.68 -26.79
C ASP A 6 -13.60 2.36 -26.02
N ARG A 7 -13.57 2.23 -24.70
CA ARG A 7 -12.50 2.78 -23.84
C ARG A 7 -11.15 2.14 -24.02
N ARG A 8 -11.06 0.86 -24.38
CA ARG A 8 -9.76 0.22 -24.67
C ARG A 8 -9.01 0.93 -25.80
N SER A 9 -9.72 1.68 -26.64
CA SER A 9 -9.13 2.46 -27.73
C SER A 9 -8.67 3.87 -27.34
N ARG A 10 -9.01 4.37 -26.14
CA ARG A 10 -8.72 5.74 -25.67
C ARG A 10 -8.35 5.79 -24.18
N PRO A 11 -7.28 5.09 -23.75
CA PRO A 11 -6.84 5.19 -22.36
C PRO A 11 -6.34 6.60 -22.07
N SER A 12 -6.69 7.14 -20.90
CA SER A 12 -5.93 8.25 -20.32
C SER A 12 -4.47 7.85 -20.11
N LEU A 13 -3.61 8.84 -19.88
CA LEU A 13 -2.19 8.59 -19.74
C LEU A 13 -1.88 7.65 -18.57
N ASP A 14 -2.54 7.88 -17.44
CA ASP A 14 -2.43 7.01 -16.26
C ASP A 14 -2.99 5.61 -16.55
N GLU A 15 -4.11 5.50 -17.26
CA GLU A 15 -4.67 4.18 -17.62
C GLU A 15 -3.75 3.37 -18.52
N HIS A 16 -3.06 4.03 -19.45
CA HIS A 16 -2.07 3.37 -20.28
C HIS A 16 -0.96 2.77 -19.41
N LYS A 17 -0.43 3.53 -18.46
CA LYS A 17 0.58 3.04 -17.49
C LYS A 17 0.03 1.90 -16.62
N LEU A 18 -1.19 2.04 -16.10
CA LEU A 18 -1.84 1.04 -15.24
C LEU A 18 -2.09 -0.27 -15.98
N SER A 19 -2.50 -0.22 -17.26
CA SER A 19 -2.77 -1.41 -18.07
C SER A 19 -1.52 -2.30 -18.24
N LEU A 20 -0.33 -1.69 -18.20
CA LEU A 20 0.95 -2.36 -18.37
C LEU A 20 1.52 -2.96 -17.07
N ALA A 21 0.85 -2.80 -15.92
CA ALA A 21 1.37 -3.27 -14.63
C ALA A 21 0.32 -3.84 -13.66
N GLY A 22 -0.95 -3.43 -13.75
CA GLY A 22 -1.98 -3.77 -12.77
C GLY A 22 -2.77 -5.04 -13.05
N SER A 23 -2.54 -5.73 -14.17
CA SER A 23 -3.29 -6.96 -14.49
C SER A 23 -2.58 -8.20 -13.96
N SER A 24 -3.36 -9.14 -13.39
CA SER A 24 -2.87 -10.46 -12.95
C SER A 24 -2.16 -11.25 -14.08
N GLN A 25 -2.51 -10.98 -15.34
CA GLN A 25 -1.81 -11.56 -16.49
C GLN A 25 -0.41 -10.96 -16.65
N THR A 26 -0.30 -9.63 -16.62
CA THR A 26 0.98 -8.90 -16.76
C THR A 26 1.93 -9.21 -15.60
N GLN A 27 1.42 -9.20 -14.36
CA GLN A 27 2.16 -9.64 -13.17
C GLN A 27 2.69 -11.07 -13.34
N GLY A 28 1.88 -11.93 -13.93
CA GLY A 28 2.27 -13.28 -14.31
C GLY A 28 3.45 -13.39 -15.24
N LEU A 29 3.51 -12.53 -16.26
CA LEU A 29 4.61 -12.51 -17.21
C LEU A 29 5.91 -12.05 -16.54
N HIS A 30 5.83 -11.00 -15.71
CA HIS A 30 6.95 -10.54 -14.89
C HIS A 30 7.47 -11.62 -13.96
N PHE A 31 6.57 -12.32 -13.27
CA PHE A 31 6.94 -13.44 -12.40
C PHE A 31 7.60 -14.59 -13.19
N LYS A 32 7.03 -14.98 -14.33
CA LYS A 32 7.60 -16.04 -15.18
C LYS A 32 9.01 -15.66 -15.66
N ALA A 33 9.21 -14.42 -16.10
CA ALA A 33 10.53 -13.93 -16.52
C ALA A 33 11.55 -13.99 -15.36
N ALA A 34 11.17 -13.50 -14.19
CA ALA A 34 12.02 -13.52 -13.00
C ALA A 34 12.35 -14.96 -12.55
N ARG A 35 11.34 -15.83 -12.49
CA ARG A 35 11.54 -17.25 -12.17
C ARG A 35 12.52 -17.92 -13.13
N THR A 36 12.37 -17.70 -14.43
CA THR A 36 13.28 -18.27 -15.44
C THR A 36 14.71 -17.78 -15.21
N ALA A 37 14.90 -16.48 -14.95
CA ALA A 37 16.20 -15.93 -14.66
C ALA A 37 16.82 -16.46 -13.35
N VAL A 38 16.04 -16.66 -12.29
CA VAL A 38 16.50 -17.30 -11.04
C VAL A 38 16.89 -18.76 -11.27
N LYS A 39 16.07 -19.53 -12.00
CA LYS A 39 16.40 -20.92 -12.35
C LYS A 39 17.65 -21.01 -13.23
N TRP A 40 17.82 -20.08 -14.17
CA TRP A 40 19.02 -19.98 -14.99
C TRP A 40 20.26 -19.64 -14.15
N HIS A 41 20.18 -18.69 -13.22
CA HIS A 41 21.28 -18.42 -12.30
C HIS A 41 21.72 -19.68 -11.54
N ARG A 42 20.75 -20.43 -10.99
CA ARG A 42 21.01 -21.66 -10.25
C ARG A 42 21.56 -22.80 -11.10
N SER A 43 21.27 -22.84 -12.40
CA SER A 43 21.78 -23.87 -13.30
C SER A 43 23.21 -23.62 -13.79
N LEU A 44 23.80 -22.46 -13.49
CA LEU A 44 25.11 -22.06 -14.02
C LEU A 44 26.30 -22.55 -13.16
N ASP A 45 26.09 -23.39 -12.13
CA ASP A 45 27.13 -23.93 -11.23
C ASP A 45 28.18 -22.90 -10.80
N ARG A 46 27.75 -21.66 -10.55
CA ARG A 46 28.63 -20.58 -10.07
C ARG A 46 28.76 -20.70 -8.56
N THR A 47 29.72 -21.49 -8.09
CA THR A 47 30.06 -21.59 -6.65
C THR A 47 30.69 -20.30 -6.09
N ASP A 48 31.26 -19.44 -6.94
CA ASP A 48 32.13 -18.34 -6.49
C ASP A 48 31.51 -16.94 -6.64
N ALA A 49 30.43 -16.78 -7.41
CA ALA A 49 29.77 -15.49 -7.59
C ALA A 49 28.57 -15.38 -6.65
N GLY A 50 28.71 -14.59 -5.59
CA GLY A 50 27.61 -14.26 -4.69
C GLY A 50 26.42 -13.62 -5.43
N PRO A 51 25.21 -13.64 -4.85
CA PRO A 51 24.02 -13.15 -5.51
C PRO A 51 24.16 -11.70 -6.02
N ALA A 52 24.87 -10.85 -5.29
CA ALA A 52 25.12 -9.44 -5.63
C ALA A 52 25.64 -9.21 -7.07
N ASP A 53 26.49 -10.10 -7.60
CA ASP A 53 27.15 -9.92 -8.90
C ASP A 53 26.41 -10.63 -10.06
N SER A 54 25.24 -11.23 -9.80
CA SER A 54 24.52 -11.95 -10.86
C SER A 54 23.61 -11.02 -11.69
N PRO A 55 23.88 -10.83 -12.99
CA PRO A 55 23.00 -10.05 -13.86
C PRO A 55 21.63 -10.73 -14.03
N GLN A 56 21.56 -12.06 -13.97
CA GLN A 56 20.30 -12.80 -14.02
C GLN A 56 19.42 -12.46 -12.82
N LEU A 57 19.98 -12.47 -11.60
CA LEU A 57 19.23 -12.14 -10.39
C LEU A 57 18.83 -10.66 -10.34
N SER A 58 19.72 -9.74 -10.75
CA SER A 58 19.39 -8.32 -10.87
C SER A 58 18.23 -8.07 -11.86
N ASN A 59 18.25 -8.73 -13.03
CA ASN A 59 17.16 -8.64 -14.00
C ASN A 59 15.86 -9.28 -13.47
N ALA A 60 15.95 -10.38 -12.74
CA ALA A 60 14.80 -11.02 -12.11
C ALA A 60 14.14 -10.11 -11.06
N PHE A 61 14.93 -9.47 -10.20
CA PHE A 61 14.46 -8.49 -9.23
C PHE A 61 13.73 -7.33 -9.93
N LYS A 62 14.37 -6.70 -10.94
CA LYS A 62 13.77 -5.61 -11.73
C LYS A 62 12.45 -6.04 -12.39
N ALA A 63 12.40 -7.25 -12.93
CA ALA A 63 11.18 -7.77 -13.54
C ALA A 63 10.04 -7.90 -12.52
N LEU A 64 10.31 -8.44 -11.32
CA LEU A 64 9.29 -8.56 -10.26
C LEU A 64 8.79 -7.21 -9.79
N GLU A 65 9.69 -6.30 -9.49
CA GLU A 65 9.34 -4.95 -9.05
C GLU A 65 8.49 -4.21 -10.09
N ARG A 66 8.77 -4.40 -11.40
CA ARG A 66 7.96 -3.80 -12.49
C ARG A 66 6.54 -4.35 -12.51
N GLY A 67 6.36 -5.62 -12.14
CA GLY A 67 5.04 -6.24 -12.04
C GLY A 67 4.25 -5.81 -10.80
N LYS A 68 4.89 -5.49 -9.68
CA LYS A 68 4.18 -5.36 -8.40
C LYS A 68 3.32 -4.09 -8.28
N THR A 69 3.92 -2.91 -8.41
CA THR A 69 3.30 -1.72 -7.78
C THR A 69 3.54 -0.43 -8.55
N ARG A 70 3.52 -0.51 -9.88
CA ARG A 70 3.75 0.65 -10.76
C ARG A 70 2.77 1.81 -10.51
N SER A 71 1.50 1.50 -10.33
CA SER A 71 0.43 2.47 -10.08
C SER A 71 0.69 3.34 -8.84
N LEU A 72 1.11 2.70 -7.76
CA LEU A 72 1.43 3.38 -6.51
C LEU A 72 2.81 4.03 -6.59
N LEU A 73 3.79 3.45 -7.28
CA LEU A 73 5.08 4.10 -7.53
C LEU A 73 4.91 5.39 -8.31
N ASP A 74 4.08 5.42 -9.34
CA ASP A 74 3.79 6.65 -10.09
C ASP A 74 3.05 7.66 -9.21
N LEU A 75 2.09 7.20 -8.38
CA LEU A 75 1.41 8.06 -7.41
C LEU A 75 2.36 8.61 -6.34
N MET A 76 3.28 7.78 -5.84
CA MET A 76 4.29 8.16 -4.87
C MET A 76 5.36 9.04 -5.51
N ALA A 77 5.77 8.83 -6.75
CA ALA A 77 6.71 9.69 -7.46
C ALA A 77 6.10 11.08 -7.67
N ALA A 78 4.83 11.14 -8.06
CA ALA A 78 4.05 12.37 -8.11
C ALA A 78 3.93 13.06 -6.74
N SER A 79 3.73 12.29 -5.66
CA SER A 79 3.53 12.83 -4.30
C SER A 79 4.82 13.20 -3.59
N SER A 80 5.88 12.42 -3.74
CA SER A 80 7.18 12.55 -3.06
C SER A 80 8.04 13.63 -3.71
N SER A 81 7.76 13.90 -4.99
CA SER A 81 8.24 15.09 -5.64
C SER A 81 7.45 16.34 -5.23
N SER A 82 6.42 16.29 -4.37
CA SER A 82 5.67 17.49 -3.99
C SER A 82 6.50 18.56 -3.30
N SER A 83 7.52 18.19 -2.50
CA SER A 83 8.49 19.15 -1.94
C SER A 83 9.26 19.86 -3.06
N SER A 84 9.65 19.12 -4.10
CA SER A 84 10.26 19.67 -5.32
C SER A 84 9.24 20.35 -6.25
N ILE A 85 7.97 19.95 -6.32
CA ILE A 85 6.90 20.51 -7.16
C ILE A 85 6.38 21.82 -6.59
N HIS A 86 6.24 21.95 -5.26
CA HIS A 86 5.93 23.24 -4.64
C HIS A 86 7.05 24.25 -4.87
N ILE A 87 8.28 23.77 -5.11
CA ILE A 87 9.44 24.57 -5.48
C ILE A 87 9.56 24.76 -7.01
N SER A 88 9.08 23.82 -7.84
CA SER A 88 9.32 23.79 -9.30
C SER A 88 8.13 24.16 -10.20
N LEU A 89 6.88 23.96 -9.76
CA LEU A 89 5.68 24.29 -10.54
C LEU A 89 5.15 25.69 -10.16
N PRO A 90 4.80 26.54 -11.14
CA PRO A 90 4.03 27.75 -10.89
C PRO A 90 2.75 27.46 -10.10
N LEU A 91 2.28 28.41 -9.28
CA LEU A 91 1.02 28.27 -8.51
C LEU A 91 -0.17 27.88 -9.41
N SER A 92 -0.22 28.42 -10.63
CA SER A 92 -1.27 28.10 -11.61
C SER A 92 -1.25 26.65 -12.07
N GLU A 93 -0.08 26.01 -12.20
CA GLU A 93 0.04 24.60 -12.59
C GLU A 93 -0.25 23.65 -11.43
N ARG A 94 0.08 24.06 -10.19
CA ARG A 94 -0.24 23.28 -8.98
C ARG A 94 -1.74 23.06 -8.81
N VAL A 95 -2.54 24.11 -8.99
CA VAL A 95 -4.01 24.00 -8.89
C VAL A 95 -4.56 22.99 -9.92
N VAL A 96 -4.01 23.00 -11.14
CA VAL A 96 -4.41 22.07 -12.21
C VAL A 96 -3.97 20.65 -11.88
N TRP A 97 -2.78 20.48 -11.31
CA TRP A 97 -2.27 19.19 -10.85
C TRP A 97 -3.12 18.57 -9.74
N ASP A 98 -3.49 19.37 -8.73
CA ASP A 98 -4.34 18.90 -7.62
C ASP A 98 -5.75 18.55 -8.11
N GLU A 99 -6.27 19.28 -9.10
CA GLU A 99 -7.52 18.92 -9.76
C GLU A 99 -7.40 17.64 -10.60
N TYR A 100 -6.30 17.46 -11.33
CA TYR A 100 -6.00 16.25 -12.08
C TYR A 100 -6.04 15.02 -11.16
N ARG A 101 -5.32 15.06 -10.04
CA ARG A 101 -5.27 13.94 -9.09
C ARG A 101 -6.63 13.62 -8.47
N ARG A 102 -7.39 14.65 -8.07
CA ARG A 102 -8.75 14.47 -7.53
C ARG A 102 -9.68 13.85 -8.57
N THR A 103 -9.57 14.28 -9.82
CA THR A 103 -10.37 13.74 -10.93
C THR A 103 -10.02 12.28 -11.20
N SER A 104 -8.72 11.95 -11.27
CA SER A 104 -8.25 10.56 -11.44
C SER A 104 -8.72 9.63 -10.31
N ALA A 105 -8.63 10.09 -9.05
CA ALA A 105 -9.10 9.33 -7.88
C ALA A 105 -10.62 9.07 -7.92
N SER A 106 -11.40 10.10 -8.28
CA SER A 106 -12.86 10.00 -8.43
C SER A 106 -13.25 9.05 -9.56
N LEU A 107 -12.58 9.13 -10.71
CA LEU A 107 -12.79 8.20 -11.83
C LEU A 107 -12.50 6.75 -11.44
N ALA A 108 -11.39 6.49 -10.75
CA ALA A 108 -11.06 5.15 -10.27
C ALA A 108 -12.16 4.59 -9.35
N ALA A 109 -12.67 5.41 -8.42
CA ALA A 109 -13.76 5.02 -7.54
C ALA A 109 -15.05 4.70 -8.31
N LYS A 110 -15.50 5.61 -9.18
CA LYS A 110 -16.73 5.45 -9.96
C LYS A 110 -16.68 4.25 -10.91
N ARG A 111 -15.53 4.00 -11.54
CA ARG A 111 -15.31 2.82 -12.39
C ARG A 111 -15.38 1.52 -11.57
N GLY A 112 -14.82 1.50 -10.36
CA GLY A 112 -14.94 0.39 -9.43
C GLY A 112 -16.40 0.11 -9.06
N LEU A 113 -17.16 1.15 -8.72
CA LEU A 113 -18.59 1.05 -8.41
C LEU A 113 -19.41 0.53 -9.60
N LEU A 114 -19.15 1.06 -10.80
CA LEU A 114 -19.82 0.61 -12.01
C LEU A 114 -19.52 -0.87 -12.30
N ARG A 115 -18.27 -1.31 -12.13
CA ARG A 115 -17.91 -2.72 -12.27
C ARG A 115 -18.70 -3.59 -11.29
N GLN A 116 -18.81 -3.18 -10.02
CA GLN A 116 -19.57 -3.91 -9.01
C GLN A 116 -21.05 -4.08 -9.40
N GLN A 117 -21.67 -3.06 -9.99
CA GLN A 117 -23.06 -3.19 -10.46
C GLN A 117 -23.22 -4.10 -11.68
N TYR A 118 -22.24 -4.14 -12.57
CA TYR A 118 -22.26 -5.08 -13.69
C TYR A 118 -22.05 -6.54 -13.27
N THR A 119 -21.41 -6.78 -12.12
CA THR A 119 -21.18 -8.12 -11.57
C THR A 119 -22.24 -8.57 -10.57
N GLY A 120 -23.15 -7.69 -10.16
CA GLY A 120 -24.24 -8.01 -9.23
C GLY A 120 -25.40 -8.75 -9.89
N ASP A 121 -26.19 -9.45 -9.08
CA ASP A 121 -27.32 -10.27 -9.55
C ASP A 121 -28.47 -9.43 -10.13
N GLU A 122 -28.71 -8.23 -9.59
CA GLU A 122 -29.74 -7.28 -10.05
C GLU A 122 -29.13 -5.89 -10.34
N PRO A 123 -28.73 -5.61 -11.60
CA PRO A 123 -28.12 -4.33 -11.96
C PRO A 123 -29.13 -3.18 -11.93
N ASP A 124 -28.89 -2.18 -11.09
CA ASP A 124 -29.68 -0.93 -11.08
C ASP A 124 -29.34 -0.06 -12.31
N LYS A 125 -30.23 -0.09 -13.30
CA LYS A 125 -30.07 0.65 -14.56
C LYS A 125 -29.96 2.16 -14.38
N ALA A 126 -30.64 2.75 -13.40
CA ALA A 126 -30.59 4.19 -13.16
C ALA A 126 -29.24 4.60 -12.58
N ARG A 127 -28.71 3.80 -11.63
CA ARG A 127 -27.37 4.02 -11.08
C ARG A 127 -26.26 3.79 -12.11
N ILE A 128 -26.40 2.76 -12.94
CA ILE A 128 -25.49 2.51 -14.07
C ILE A 128 -25.46 3.73 -14.99
N ALA A 129 -26.61 4.21 -15.47
CA ALA A 129 -26.67 5.36 -16.36
C ALA A 129 -26.06 6.63 -15.73
N ARG A 130 -26.33 6.87 -14.43
CA ARG A 130 -25.72 7.98 -13.68
C ARG A 130 -24.20 7.87 -13.65
N TRP A 131 -23.65 6.72 -13.26
CA TRP A 131 -22.21 6.54 -13.19
C TRP A 131 -21.55 6.56 -14.57
N GLU A 132 -22.20 6.05 -15.61
CA GLU A 132 -21.69 6.15 -16.98
C GLU A 132 -21.57 7.62 -17.42
N GLY A 133 -22.58 8.45 -17.16
CA GLY A 133 -22.52 9.90 -17.39
C GLY A 133 -21.41 10.58 -16.59
N ASP A 134 -21.38 10.34 -15.28
CA ASP A 134 -20.36 10.89 -14.38
C ASP A 134 -18.92 10.52 -14.78
N ILE A 135 -18.70 9.29 -15.26
CA ILE A 135 -17.37 8.86 -15.71
C ILE A 135 -17.05 9.52 -17.05
N SER A 136 -18.01 9.64 -17.97
CA SER A 136 -17.81 10.36 -19.24
C SER A 136 -17.41 11.82 -19.01
N ASP A 137 -18.10 12.52 -18.11
CA ASP A 137 -17.79 13.91 -17.75
C ASP A 137 -16.41 14.02 -17.08
N GLY A 138 -16.10 13.10 -16.16
CA GLY A 138 -14.78 13.03 -15.53
C GLY A 138 -13.66 12.77 -16.53
N GLU A 139 -13.87 11.90 -17.52
CA GLU A 139 -12.91 11.61 -18.59
C GLU A 139 -12.67 12.81 -19.49
N ALA A 140 -13.73 13.52 -19.88
CA ALA A 140 -13.61 14.76 -20.63
C ALA A 140 -12.82 15.83 -19.84
N ARG A 141 -13.11 15.97 -18.54
CA ARG A 141 -12.36 16.87 -17.66
C ARG A 141 -10.90 16.46 -17.53
N LEU A 142 -10.63 15.16 -17.36
CA LEU A 142 -9.27 14.64 -17.25
C LEU A 142 -8.47 14.94 -18.52
N ALA A 143 -9.03 14.68 -19.70
CA ALA A 143 -8.38 14.99 -20.98
C ALA A 143 -8.06 16.49 -21.12
N GLN A 144 -8.96 17.37 -20.67
CA GLN A 144 -8.69 18.82 -20.65
C GLN A 144 -7.54 19.19 -19.71
N LEU A 145 -7.45 18.55 -18.53
CA LEU A 145 -6.38 18.77 -17.58
C LEU A 145 -5.03 18.25 -18.11
N GLU A 146 -5.02 17.07 -18.73
CA GLU A 146 -3.84 16.51 -19.41
C GLU A 146 -3.35 17.43 -20.53
N GLY A 147 -4.28 17.95 -21.35
CA GLY A 147 -3.97 18.91 -22.41
C GLY A 147 -3.40 20.24 -21.91
N ARG A 148 -3.60 20.60 -20.64
CA ARG A 148 -3.00 21.78 -20.00
C ARG A 148 -1.66 21.45 -19.36
N LEU A 149 -1.58 20.33 -18.65
CA LEU A 149 -0.40 19.91 -17.89
C LEU A 149 0.72 19.43 -18.80
N PHE A 150 0.44 18.66 -19.85
CA PHE A 150 1.48 17.93 -20.59
C PHE A 150 1.82 18.55 -21.96
N THR A 151 1.51 19.84 -22.15
CA THR A 151 1.94 20.61 -23.33
C THR A 151 3.46 20.66 -23.44
N GLU A 152 3.99 20.90 -24.64
CA GLU A 152 5.44 21.06 -24.87
C GLU A 152 6.07 22.19 -24.03
N LYS A 153 5.25 23.13 -23.54
CA LYS A 153 5.68 24.28 -22.75
C LYS A 153 5.73 24.04 -21.23
N SER A 154 5.34 22.86 -20.73
CA SER A 154 5.50 22.47 -19.32
C SER A 154 6.39 21.22 -19.17
N PRO A 155 7.73 21.38 -19.15
CA PRO A 155 8.68 20.28 -19.02
C PRO A 155 8.60 19.55 -17.67
N ALA A 156 8.18 20.26 -16.63
CA ALA A 156 8.10 19.73 -15.27
C ALA A 156 7.00 18.67 -15.14
N ALA A 157 5.81 18.92 -15.69
CA ALA A 157 4.71 17.96 -15.67
C ALA A 157 5.04 16.65 -16.42
N ARG A 158 5.79 16.74 -17.54
CA ARG A 158 6.20 15.56 -18.34
C ARG A 158 7.13 14.61 -17.61
N ARG A 159 7.91 15.07 -16.62
CA ARG A 159 8.76 14.19 -15.78
C ARG A 159 7.95 13.21 -14.93
N PHE A 160 6.66 13.48 -14.72
CA PHE A 160 5.76 12.60 -13.97
C PHE A 160 4.97 11.65 -14.90
N VAL A 161 5.10 11.87 -16.21
CA VAL A 161 4.53 11.04 -17.28
C VAL A 161 5.52 10.02 -17.80
N THR A 162 6.82 10.36 -17.77
CA THR A 162 7.89 9.41 -18.07
C THR A 162 7.81 8.24 -17.10
N GLU A 163 7.89 7.03 -17.65
CA GLU A 163 7.85 5.79 -16.89
C GLU A 163 8.84 5.89 -15.72
N THR A 164 8.33 5.83 -14.49
CA THR A 164 9.20 5.69 -13.33
C THR A 164 9.87 4.33 -13.45
N ASP A 165 11.14 4.30 -13.86
CA ASP A 165 11.84 3.02 -13.88
C ASP A 165 11.95 2.52 -12.45
N VAL A 166 11.75 1.22 -12.32
CA VAL A 166 11.90 0.53 -11.05
C VAL A 166 13.33 0.72 -10.56
N ARG A 167 13.48 0.95 -9.26
CA ARG A 167 14.80 1.12 -8.67
C ARG A 167 15.57 -0.19 -8.74
N ASP A 168 16.83 -0.10 -9.12
CA ASP A 168 17.75 -1.20 -8.99
C ASP A 168 18.26 -1.34 -7.55
N ILE A 169 18.90 -2.48 -7.27
CA ILE A 169 19.46 -2.76 -5.95
C ILE A 169 20.50 -1.70 -5.56
N ASP A 170 21.30 -1.21 -6.51
CA ASP A 170 22.33 -0.20 -6.27
C ASP A 170 21.77 1.16 -5.84
N SER A 171 20.55 1.51 -6.25
CA SER A 171 19.85 2.70 -5.79
C SER A 171 19.02 2.48 -4.51
N ILE A 172 18.75 1.23 -4.15
CA ILE A 172 18.06 0.84 -2.91
C ILE A 172 19.04 0.74 -1.74
N ARG A 173 20.16 0.03 -1.92
CA ARG A 173 21.13 -0.26 -0.83
C ARG A 173 21.64 0.97 -0.06
N PRO A 174 21.86 2.16 -0.65
CA PRO A 174 22.34 3.33 0.09
C PRO A 174 21.28 3.94 1.02
N ARG A 175 20.01 3.50 0.91
CA ARG A 175 18.90 3.93 1.76
C ARG A 175 18.73 3.04 2.99
N LEU A 176 19.49 1.95 3.08
CA LEU A 176 19.45 1.00 4.20
C LEU A 176 20.62 1.28 5.13
N ASP A 177 20.38 1.25 6.43
CA ASP A 177 21.46 1.25 7.43
C ASP A 177 22.04 -0.17 7.62
N ALA A 178 23.01 -0.30 8.52
CA ALA A 178 23.69 -1.56 8.78
C ALA A 178 22.80 -2.62 9.44
N GLU A 179 21.72 -2.21 10.10
CA GLU A 179 20.83 -3.05 10.90
C GLU A 179 19.51 -3.36 10.17
N THR A 180 19.40 -2.95 8.90
CA THR A 180 18.18 -3.09 8.11
C THR A 180 18.33 -4.11 6.98
N ALA A 181 17.34 -4.99 6.83
CA ALA A 181 17.18 -5.86 5.66
C ALA A 181 15.77 -5.72 5.06
N ILE A 182 15.69 -5.70 3.73
CA ILE A 182 14.43 -5.83 3.00
C ILE A 182 14.21 -7.30 2.67
N LEU A 183 13.07 -7.86 3.08
CA LEU A 183 12.60 -9.20 2.77
C LEU A 183 11.48 -9.10 1.72
N GLN A 184 11.78 -9.46 0.47
CA GLN A 184 10.84 -9.35 -0.62
C GLN A 184 10.32 -10.71 -1.08
N TYR A 185 9.01 -10.85 -1.13
CA TYR A 185 8.32 -12.09 -1.45
C TYR A 185 7.63 -12.01 -2.81
N SER A 186 7.66 -13.07 -3.60
CA SER A 186 6.85 -13.21 -4.82
C SER A 186 6.51 -14.67 -5.01
N TYR A 187 5.27 -15.02 -5.33
CA TYR A 187 4.90 -16.42 -5.58
C TYR A 187 3.90 -16.53 -6.73
N ARG A 188 3.99 -17.63 -7.48
CA ARG A 188 2.98 -17.99 -8.47
C ARG A 188 3.05 -19.46 -8.87
N GLY A 189 1.90 -20.09 -9.07
CA GLY A 189 1.78 -21.50 -9.39
C GLY A 189 2.31 -22.36 -8.24
N GLY A 190 3.50 -22.94 -8.42
CA GLY A 190 4.20 -23.77 -7.42
C GLY A 190 5.58 -23.25 -7.03
N ASP A 191 5.91 -22.03 -7.43
CA ASP A 191 7.21 -21.40 -7.19
C ASP A 191 7.04 -20.21 -6.24
N VAL A 192 7.86 -20.16 -5.18
CA VAL A 192 8.01 -19.01 -4.29
C VAL A 192 9.44 -18.49 -4.44
N ILE A 193 9.60 -17.18 -4.59
CA ILE A 193 10.91 -16.52 -4.66
C ILE A 193 10.98 -15.48 -3.56
N VAL A 194 12.01 -15.58 -2.73
CA VAL A 194 12.26 -14.70 -1.59
C VAL A 194 13.64 -14.07 -1.73
N TRP A 195 13.71 -12.76 -1.53
CA TRP A 195 14.93 -11.95 -1.63
C TRP A 195 15.24 -11.31 -0.28
N ALA A 196 16.51 -11.29 0.11
CA ALA A 196 17.03 -10.44 1.17
C ALA A 196 18.00 -9.41 0.60
N ILE A 197 17.73 -8.13 0.86
CA ILE A 197 18.54 -7.00 0.40
C ILE A 197 19.01 -6.20 1.62
N THR A 198 20.28 -5.85 1.66
CA THR A 198 20.91 -5.07 2.73
C THR A 198 21.67 -3.88 2.15
N LYS A 199 22.31 -3.08 3.00
CA LYS A 199 23.22 -1.99 2.56
C LYS A 199 24.37 -2.47 1.65
N ASP A 200 24.74 -3.74 1.74
CA ASP A 200 25.82 -4.35 0.96
C ASP A 200 25.31 -4.89 -0.39
N GLY A 201 24.00 -4.81 -0.64
CA GLY A 201 23.36 -5.25 -1.87
C GLY A 201 22.45 -6.46 -1.66
N MET A 202 22.34 -7.30 -2.67
CA MET A 202 21.51 -8.51 -2.62
C MET A 202 22.26 -9.63 -1.91
N ALA A 203 21.83 -9.93 -0.68
CA ALA A 203 22.54 -10.83 0.23
C ALA A 203 22.12 -12.29 0.06
N GLU A 204 20.82 -12.57 -0.04
CA GLU A 204 20.31 -13.94 -0.22
C GLU A 204 19.13 -13.98 -1.20
N VAL A 205 19.05 -15.07 -1.99
CA VAL A 205 17.92 -15.33 -2.89
C VAL A 205 17.50 -16.80 -2.83
N HIS A 206 16.26 -17.01 -2.38
CA HIS A 206 15.67 -18.32 -2.20
C HIS A 206 14.58 -18.55 -3.25
N HIS A 207 14.63 -19.68 -3.93
CA HIS A 207 13.53 -20.21 -4.74
C HIS A 207 13.10 -21.53 -4.11
N LEU A 208 11.86 -21.54 -3.65
CA LEU A 208 11.20 -22.56 -2.85
C LEU A 208 9.99 -23.10 -3.63
N SER A 209 9.46 -24.24 -3.20
CA SER A 209 8.27 -24.83 -3.79
C SER A 209 7.14 -24.89 -2.78
N ALA A 210 6.05 -24.19 -3.10
CA ALA A 210 4.78 -24.25 -2.42
C ALA A 210 3.72 -23.80 -3.43
N CYS A 211 2.59 -24.51 -3.53
CA CYS A 211 1.53 -24.04 -4.40
C CYS A 211 0.75 -22.86 -3.79
N GLU A 212 0.15 -22.02 -4.64
CA GLU A 212 -0.60 -20.83 -4.20
C GLU A 212 -1.62 -21.18 -3.10
N THR A 213 -2.44 -22.22 -3.31
CA THR A 213 -3.47 -22.62 -2.35
C THR A 213 -2.92 -23.18 -1.04
N GLU A 214 -1.76 -23.86 -1.09
CA GLU A 214 -1.07 -24.36 0.11
C GLU A 214 -0.49 -23.22 0.93
N LEU A 215 -0.14 -22.10 0.29
CA LEU A 215 0.34 -20.90 0.97
C LEU A 215 -0.79 -20.02 1.51
N GLU A 216 -1.83 -19.79 0.70
CA GLU A 216 -2.90 -18.82 0.99
C GLU A 216 -3.83 -19.27 2.12
N LEU A 217 -4.10 -20.58 2.20
CA LEU A 217 -5.01 -21.11 3.23
C LEU A 217 -4.43 -21.00 4.65
N PRO A 218 -3.17 -21.41 4.93
CA PRO A 218 -2.53 -21.15 6.23
C PRO A 218 -2.42 -19.66 6.55
N VAL A 219 -2.13 -18.79 5.58
CA VAL A 219 -2.09 -17.33 5.79
C VAL A 219 -3.43 -16.82 6.33
N LYS A 220 -4.54 -17.23 5.70
CA LYS A 220 -5.88 -16.85 6.13
C LYS A 220 -6.19 -17.35 7.54
N ARG A 221 -5.93 -18.63 7.82
CA ARG A 221 -6.17 -19.25 9.13
C ARG A 221 -5.35 -18.59 10.23
N PHE A 222 -4.06 -18.37 9.98
CA PHE A 222 -3.17 -17.71 10.93
C PHE A 222 -3.60 -16.27 11.24
N ARG A 223 -4.06 -15.52 10.22
CA ARG A 223 -4.64 -14.19 10.42
C ARG A 223 -5.90 -14.23 11.29
N GLU A 224 -6.83 -15.15 11.01
CA GLU A 224 -8.07 -15.31 11.78
C GLU A 224 -7.77 -15.66 13.25
N GLN A 225 -6.74 -16.47 13.49
CA GLN A 225 -6.25 -16.80 14.83
C GLN A 225 -5.72 -15.55 15.55
N CYS A 226 -4.89 -14.74 14.88
CA CYS A 226 -4.37 -13.49 15.44
C CYS A 226 -5.47 -12.47 15.78
N GLN A 227 -6.64 -12.56 15.11
CA GLN A 227 -7.79 -11.68 15.34
C GLN A 227 -8.73 -12.20 16.43
N SER A 228 -8.62 -13.48 16.78
CA SER A 228 -9.51 -14.09 17.76
C SER A 228 -9.23 -13.48 19.13
N PRO A 229 -10.25 -12.91 19.81
CA PRO A 229 -10.06 -12.33 21.12
C PRO A 229 -9.52 -13.41 22.05
N VAL A 230 -8.34 -13.17 22.62
CA VAL A 230 -7.73 -14.07 23.60
C VAL A 230 -8.69 -14.16 24.79
N GLN A 231 -9.49 -15.22 24.83
CA GLN A 231 -10.56 -15.36 25.83
C GLN A 231 -10.00 -15.62 27.23
N ASN A 232 -8.71 -15.93 27.39
CA ASN A 232 -8.04 -16.04 28.67
C ASN A 232 -6.54 -15.79 28.52
N TYR A 233 -5.96 -14.90 29.33
CA TYR A 233 -4.53 -14.92 29.68
C TYR A 233 -4.20 -16.16 30.54
N ALA A 234 -4.64 -17.35 30.13
CA ALA A 234 -4.18 -18.58 30.73
C ALA A 234 -2.79 -18.87 30.18
N ALA A 235 -1.91 -19.36 31.06
CA ALA A 235 -0.52 -19.74 30.76
C ALA A 235 -0.40 -20.51 29.43
N PRO A 236 0.74 -20.38 28.72
CA PRO A 236 0.96 -21.06 27.45
C PRO A 236 0.61 -22.55 27.58
N SER A 237 -0.40 -22.98 26.83
CA SER A 237 -0.74 -24.39 26.66
C SER A 237 0.45 -25.09 26.00
N GLU A 238 0.95 -26.17 26.63
CA GLU A 238 2.08 -26.98 26.12
C GLU A 238 1.72 -27.83 24.88
N ALA A 239 0.47 -27.79 24.41
CA ALA A 239 0.06 -28.46 23.18
C ALA A 239 0.13 -27.49 21.98
N PRO A 240 0.83 -27.84 20.88
CA PRO A 240 0.72 -27.11 19.64
C PRO A 240 -0.68 -27.37 19.08
N ASP A 241 -1.60 -26.45 19.34
CA ASP A 241 -2.85 -26.40 18.58
C ASP A 241 -2.49 -26.36 17.08
N ALA A 242 -3.37 -26.89 16.22
CA ALA A 242 -3.22 -26.78 14.76
C ALA A 242 -2.97 -25.33 14.28
N ALA A 243 -3.31 -24.35 15.13
CA ALA A 243 -3.02 -22.92 15.00
C ALA A 243 -1.52 -22.56 15.10
N GLY A 244 -0.77 -23.18 16.02
CA GLY A 244 0.68 -23.04 16.08
C GLY A 244 1.36 -23.64 14.85
N ALA A 245 0.80 -24.73 14.31
CA ALA A 245 1.36 -25.42 13.15
C ALA A 245 1.34 -24.59 11.86
N ASP A 246 0.25 -23.84 11.60
CA ASP A 246 0.18 -22.93 10.44
C ASP A 246 1.24 -21.82 10.56
N GLY A 247 1.39 -21.22 11.74
CA GLY A 247 2.41 -20.20 12.01
C GLY A 247 3.84 -20.73 11.83
N GLU A 248 4.15 -21.89 12.39
CA GLU A 248 5.46 -22.54 12.28
C GLU A 248 5.78 -22.93 10.83
N TRP A 249 4.79 -23.47 10.09
CA TRP A 249 4.97 -23.81 8.68
C TRP A 249 5.23 -22.56 7.83
N LEU A 250 4.46 -21.50 8.05
CA LEU A 250 4.66 -20.21 7.37
C LEU A 250 6.03 -19.61 7.70
N ALA A 251 6.45 -19.64 8.97
CA ALA A 251 7.76 -19.15 9.38
C ALA A 251 8.89 -19.95 8.71
N GLY A 252 8.81 -21.28 8.72
CA GLY A 252 9.80 -22.15 8.09
C GLY A 252 9.92 -21.94 6.57
N LEU A 253 8.81 -21.64 5.89
CA LEU A 253 8.81 -21.35 4.45
C LEU A 253 9.25 -19.92 4.13
N LEU A 254 8.78 -18.92 4.90
CA LEU A 254 8.92 -17.50 4.56
C LEU A 254 10.12 -16.82 5.22
N LEU A 255 10.77 -17.45 6.18
CA LEU A 255 11.99 -16.93 6.81
C LEU A 255 13.19 -17.88 6.58
N PRO A 256 13.53 -18.23 5.32
CA PRO A 256 14.59 -19.20 5.02
C PRO A 256 16.02 -18.60 5.16
N PHE A 257 16.18 -17.52 5.92
CA PHE A 257 17.39 -16.69 5.88
C PHE A 257 18.40 -17.09 6.95
N GLY A 258 19.68 -16.91 6.62
CA GLY A 258 20.77 -17.12 7.58
C GLY A 258 20.89 -15.99 8.60
N ALA A 259 21.80 -16.19 9.56
CA ALA A 259 22.11 -15.21 10.61
C ALA A 259 22.50 -13.82 10.06
N ALA A 260 23.13 -13.76 8.88
CA ALA A 260 23.48 -12.49 8.23
C ALA A 260 22.27 -11.55 8.01
N ILE A 261 21.08 -12.13 7.87
CA ILE A 261 19.81 -11.41 7.74
C ILE A 261 19.01 -11.45 9.05
N MET A 262 18.93 -12.62 9.68
CA MET A 262 18.12 -12.80 10.88
C MET A 262 18.73 -12.20 12.16
N ASP A 263 19.97 -11.71 12.12
CA ASP A 263 20.56 -10.93 13.23
C ASP A 263 20.29 -9.42 13.09
N LYS A 264 19.70 -8.97 11.97
CA LYS A 264 19.37 -7.56 11.71
C LYS A 264 18.21 -7.12 12.60
N PHE A 265 18.34 -5.96 13.24
CA PHE A 265 17.27 -5.45 14.09
C PHE A 265 16.00 -5.05 13.30
N HIS A 266 16.14 -4.49 12.10
CA HIS A 266 15.02 -3.96 11.32
C HIS A 266 14.76 -4.78 10.05
N LEU A 267 13.60 -5.42 9.97
CA LEU A 267 13.14 -6.18 8.81
C LEU A 267 12.03 -5.43 8.08
N ILE A 268 12.28 -5.03 6.84
CA ILE A 268 11.29 -4.40 5.96
C ILE A 268 10.68 -5.46 5.06
N VAL A 269 9.41 -5.78 5.23
CA VAL A 269 8.71 -6.80 4.45
C VAL A 269 8.05 -6.18 3.21
N VAL A 270 8.38 -6.71 2.04
CA VAL A 270 7.71 -6.44 0.77
C VAL A 270 6.90 -7.66 0.37
N ALA A 271 5.66 -7.70 0.85
CA ALA A 271 4.72 -8.78 0.60
C ALA A 271 4.25 -8.86 -0.87
N TYR A 272 3.49 -9.90 -1.18
CA TYR A 272 2.87 -10.11 -2.49
C TYR A 272 1.57 -10.90 -2.31
N GLN A 273 0.52 -10.53 -3.04
CA GLN A 273 -0.79 -11.19 -2.98
C GLN A 273 -1.29 -11.36 -1.53
N ASP A 274 -1.79 -12.52 -1.14
CA ASP A 274 -2.40 -12.74 0.18
C ASP A 274 -1.41 -12.60 1.35
N LEU A 275 -0.09 -12.59 1.09
CA LEU A 275 0.89 -12.24 2.11
C LEU A 275 0.74 -10.80 2.62
N HIS A 276 0.04 -9.91 1.91
CA HIS A 276 -0.33 -8.61 2.46
C HIS A 276 -1.25 -8.70 3.69
N ALA A 277 -1.95 -9.82 3.85
CA ALA A 277 -2.82 -10.10 4.98
C ALA A 277 -2.11 -10.84 6.13
N LEU A 278 -0.89 -11.34 5.90
CA LEU A 278 -0.10 -12.10 6.86
C LEU A 278 0.53 -11.16 7.90
N PRO A 279 0.23 -11.31 9.20
CA PRO A 279 0.93 -10.58 10.26
C PRO A 279 2.34 -11.15 10.47
N PHE A 280 3.30 -10.77 9.61
CA PHE A 280 4.71 -11.20 9.71
C PHE A 280 5.31 -11.02 11.10
N HIS A 281 4.98 -9.93 11.79
CA HIS A 281 5.36 -9.64 13.17
C HIS A 281 5.01 -10.76 14.16
N ALA A 282 3.93 -11.48 13.90
CA ALA A 282 3.42 -12.54 14.77
C ALA A 282 3.97 -13.92 14.41
N LEU A 283 4.70 -14.07 13.29
CA LEU A 283 5.26 -15.36 12.89
C LEU A 283 6.23 -15.88 13.98
N PRO A 284 6.19 -17.18 14.30
CA PRO A 284 7.14 -17.78 15.22
C PRO A 284 8.60 -17.60 14.77
N HIS A 285 9.46 -17.23 15.71
CA HIS A 285 10.89 -17.07 15.56
C HIS A 285 11.58 -17.27 16.91
N GLN A 286 12.54 -18.21 16.99
CA GLN A 286 13.36 -18.47 18.19
C GLN A 286 12.54 -18.62 19.50
N GLY A 287 11.38 -19.29 19.44
CA GLY A 287 10.53 -19.55 20.60
C GLY A 287 9.60 -18.39 21.01
N GLY A 288 9.55 -17.30 20.24
CA GLY A 288 8.60 -16.19 20.40
C GLY A 288 8.08 -15.68 19.06
N PRO A 289 7.27 -14.61 19.02
CA PRO A 289 6.91 -13.95 17.77
C PRO A 289 8.09 -13.14 17.22
N LEU A 290 8.16 -12.96 15.90
CA LEU A 290 9.22 -12.20 15.21
C LEU A 290 9.40 -10.78 15.80
N LEU A 291 8.31 -10.13 16.21
CA LEU A 291 8.34 -8.80 16.84
C LEU A 291 9.09 -8.74 18.17
N ALA A 292 9.37 -9.88 18.82
CA ALA A 292 10.09 -9.91 20.09
C ALA A 292 11.58 -9.58 19.91
N ALA A 293 12.14 -9.86 18.73
CA ALA A 293 13.54 -9.62 18.41
C ALA A 293 13.74 -8.54 17.33
N HIS A 294 12.73 -8.29 16.48
CA HIS A 294 12.86 -7.42 15.32
C HIS A 294 11.83 -6.29 15.31
N LEU A 295 12.27 -5.09 14.90
CA LEU A 295 11.38 -4.11 14.33
C LEU A 295 10.98 -4.61 12.94
N VAL A 296 9.69 -4.85 12.72
CA VAL A 296 9.19 -5.24 11.40
C VAL A 296 8.39 -4.06 10.82
N THR A 297 8.67 -3.67 9.59
CA THR A 297 7.88 -2.66 8.85
C THR A 297 7.55 -3.19 7.47
N TYR A 298 6.72 -2.45 6.72
CA TYR A 298 6.28 -2.89 5.40
C TYR A 298 6.56 -1.83 4.35
N LEU A 299 6.91 -2.30 3.15
CA LEU A 299 6.84 -1.49 1.94
C LEU A 299 5.96 -2.21 0.91
N PRO A 300 5.15 -1.46 0.14
CA PRO A 300 4.37 -2.07 -0.93
C PRO A 300 5.25 -2.53 -2.10
N SER A 301 6.44 -1.93 -2.26
CA SER A 301 7.49 -2.33 -3.20
C SER A 301 8.84 -1.84 -2.65
N ALA A 302 9.94 -2.55 -2.92
CA ALA A 302 11.26 -2.12 -2.48
C ALA A 302 11.65 -0.76 -3.10
N SER A 303 11.21 -0.50 -4.33
CA SER A 303 11.39 0.79 -5.02
C SER A 303 10.77 1.98 -4.29
N CYS A 304 9.78 1.75 -3.41
CA CYS A 304 9.14 2.80 -2.62
C CYS A 304 10.10 3.47 -1.64
N ILE A 305 11.18 2.79 -1.21
CA ILE A 305 12.11 3.32 -0.20
C ILE A 305 12.75 4.64 -0.61
N GLY A 306 13.01 4.82 -1.92
CA GLY A 306 13.66 6.03 -2.40
C GLY A 306 12.76 7.26 -2.44
N TYR A 307 11.48 7.09 -2.15
CA TYR A 307 10.49 8.15 -2.00
C TYR A 307 10.23 8.53 -0.55
N LEU A 308 10.74 7.74 0.39
CA LEU A 308 10.66 8.06 1.80
C LEU A 308 11.71 9.14 2.10
N GLU A 309 11.23 10.25 2.66
CA GLU A 309 12.09 11.32 3.17
C GLU A 309 12.66 10.85 4.51
N SER A 310 13.99 10.78 4.61
CA SER A 310 14.68 10.57 5.88
C SER A 310 14.57 11.87 6.67
N HIS A 311 13.52 12.00 7.47
CA HIS A 311 13.45 13.06 8.46
C HIS A 311 14.42 12.71 9.58
N SER A 312 15.38 13.61 9.83
CA SER A 312 16.26 13.51 11.00
C SER A 312 15.40 13.42 12.27
N ALA A 313 15.81 12.55 13.19
CA ALA A 313 15.07 12.20 14.39
C ALA A 313 14.64 13.44 15.20
N CYS A 314 13.34 13.48 15.52
CA CYS A 314 12.73 14.14 16.68
C CYS A 314 13.30 15.53 17.01
N ASP A 315 13.06 16.51 16.12
CA ASP A 315 13.12 17.90 16.54
C ASP A 315 12.08 18.15 17.65
N SER A 316 12.48 18.90 18.68
CA SER A 316 11.61 19.37 19.75
C SER A 316 10.54 20.30 19.16
N GLY A 317 9.48 19.70 18.61
CA GLY A 317 8.48 20.41 17.81
C GLY A 317 7.47 19.52 17.08
N PHE A 318 7.62 18.19 17.11
CA PHE A 318 6.70 17.23 16.49
C PHE A 318 5.24 17.45 16.92
N LYS A 319 4.32 17.58 15.98
CA LYS A 319 2.90 17.89 16.22
C LYS A 319 2.01 16.74 15.81
N VAL A 320 1.10 16.35 16.70
CA VAL A 320 0.12 15.31 16.43
C VAL A 320 -1.30 15.90 16.35
N LEU A 321 -2.01 15.56 15.29
CA LEU A 321 -3.47 15.73 15.22
C LEU A 321 -4.12 14.39 15.57
N ALA A 322 -4.76 14.32 16.73
CA ALA A 322 -5.48 13.15 17.20
C ALA A 322 -6.98 13.29 16.98
N VAL A 323 -7.60 12.38 16.24
CA VAL A 323 -9.05 12.34 15.99
C VAL A 323 -9.64 11.15 16.72
N GLY A 324 -10.63 11.37 17.59
CA GLY A 324 -11.14 10.31 18.46
C GLY A 324 -12.65 10.32 18.64
N ASN A 325 -13.25 9.13 18.53
CA ASN A 325 -14.67 8.87 18.75
C ASN A 325 -15.60 9.99 18.20
N PRO A 326 -15.62 10.25 16.87
CA PRO A 326 -16.52 11.24 16.30
C PRO A 326 -17.99 10.97 16.66
N SER A 327 -18.80 12.02 16.76
CA SER A 327 -20.24 11.88 17.09
C SER A 327 -21.07 11.51 15.87
N ASN A 328 -22.17 10.77 16.06
CA ASN A 328 -23.11 10.42 14.98
C ASN A 328 -22.45 9.72 13.77
N MET A 329 -21.41 8.93 14.03
CA MET A 329 -20.72 8.19 12.96
C MET A 329 -21.71 7.28 12.22
N ALA A 330 -21.66 7.36 10.91
CA ALA A 330 -22.40 6.52 9.99
C ALA A 330 -21.64 6.39 8.69
N TYR A 331 -22.00 5.42 7.86
CA TYR A 331 -21.51 5.34 6.49
C TYR A 331 -22.62 4.88 5.56
N GLU A 332 -22.50 5.27 4.29
CA GLU A 332 -23.32 4.71 3.23
C GLU A 332 -22.52 3.60 2.54
N HIS A 333 -23.10 2.40 2.47
CA HIS A 333 -22.46 1.29 1.78
C HIS A 333 -22.42 1.59 0.28
N ALA A 334 -21.23 1.72 -0.30
CA ALA A 334 -21.05 2.29 -1.63
C ALA A 334 -21.78 1.51 -2.75
N VAL A 335 -22.00 0.20 -2.55
CA VAL A 335 -22.71 -0.66 -3.50
C VAL A 335 -24.22 -0.71 -3.24
N SER A 336 -24.68 -0.88 -1.99
CA SER A 336 -26.13 -1.03 -1.71
C SER A 336 -26.84 0.31 -1.49
N GLY A 337 -26.11 1.39 -1.18
CA GLY A 337 -26.68 2.67 -0.76
C GLY A 337 -27.28 2.65 0.64
N GLU A 338 -27.12 1.54 1.38
CA GLU A 338 -27.64 1.41 2.74
C GLU A 338 -26.85 2.29 3.71
N ARG A 339 -27.56 3.07 4.53
CA ARG A 339 -26.94 3.87 5.58
C ARG A 339 -26.84 3.08 6.88
N CYS A 340 -25.61 2.84 7.32
CA CYS A 340 -25.29 2.09 8.52
C CYS A 340 -24.79 3.03 9.62
N SER A 341 -25.42 3.00 10.79
CA SER A 341 -24.95 3.74 11.96
C SER A 341 -23.85 2.97 12.68
N LEU A 342 -22.81 3.67 13.13
CA LEU A 342 -21.66 3.08 13.81
C LEU A 342 -21.74 3.35 15.31
N LYS A 343 -21.42 2.34 16.11
CA LYS A 343 -21.42 2.45 17.58
C LYS A 343 -20.25 3.32 18.05
N ALA A 344 -20.46 4.11 19.09
CA ALA A 344 -19.38 4.83 19.75
C ALA A 344 -18.29 3.86 20.28
N LEU A 345 -17.04 4.26 20.17
CA LEU A 345 -15.89 3.50 20.63
C LEU A 345 -15.48 4.02 22.02
N ARG A 346 -15.87 3.29 23.06
CA ARG A 346 -15.82 3.73 24.48
C ARG A 346 -14.53 4.43 24.90
N PHE A 347 -13.37 3.94 24.44
CA PHE A 347 -12.06 4.45 24.87
C PHE A 347 -11.38 5.36 23.85
N ALA A 348 -11.91 5.45 22.63
CA ALA A 348 -11.27 6.17 21.54
C ALA A 348 -11.21 7.70 21.76
N GLU A 349 -12.20 8.27 22.46
CA GLU A 349 -12.15 9.68 22.85
C GLU A 349 -11.01 9.94 23.85
N ALA A 350 -10.91 9.09 24.88
CA ALA A 350 -9.90 9.21 25.92
C ALA A 350 -8.50 9.03 25.32
N GLU A 351 -8.33 8.06 24.43
CA GLU A 351 -7.10 7.81 23.66
C GLU A 351 -6.69 9.05 22.86
N ALA A 352 -7.57 9.59 22.02
CA ALA A 352 -7.24 10.76 21.21
C ALA A 352 -6.96 12.01 22.05
N ARG A 353 -7.65 12.21 23.18
CA ARG A 353 -7.34 13.29 24.12
C ARG A 353 -5.95 13.14 24.72
N MET A 354 -5.56 11.92 25.10
CA MET A 354 -4.23 11.64 25.64
C MET A 354 -3.14 11.89 24.59
N VAL A 355 -3.32 11.37 23.37
CA VAL A 355 -2.36 11.56 22.27
C VAL A 355 -2.25 13.04 21.89
N GLY A 356 -3.38 13.77 21.83
CA GLY A 356 -3.39 15.20 21.53
C GLY A 356 -2.71 16.08 22.58
N GLN A 357 -2.39 15.53 23.76
CA GLN A 357 -1.68 16.21 24.85
C GLN A 357 -0.20 15.86 24.93
N VAL A 358 0.35 15.12 23.95
CA VAL A 358 1.77 14.73 23.94
C VAL A 358 2.72 15.94 24.01
N ASN A 359 2.31 17.10 23.48
CA ASN A 359 2.96 18.38 23.69
C ASN A 359 2.01 19.55 23.37
N ALA A 360 2.44 20.78 23.67
CA ALA A 360 1.66 22.00 23.48
C ALA A 360 1.32 22.33 22.01
N ALA A 361 2.04 21.76 21.04
CA ALA A 361 1.79 21.99 19.62
C ALA A 361 0.84 20.94 19.00
N SER A 362 0.44 19.93 19.77
CA SER A 362 -0.48 18.87 19.36
C SER A 362 -1.93 19.24 19.67
N LYS A 363 -2.87 18.60 18.99
CA LYS A 363 -4.30 18.91 19.07
C LYS A 363 -5.13 17.64 18.99
N SER A 364 -6.23 17.59 19.74
CA SER A 364 -7.27 16.57 19.59
C SER A 364 -8.56 17.16 18.99
N LEU A 365 -9.19 16.44 18.07
CA LEU A 365 -10.56 16.66 17.59
C LEU A 365 -11.40 15.46 17.99
N VAL A 366 -12.42 15.65 18.82
CA VAL A 366 -13.21 14.53 19.37
C VAL A 366 -14.71 14.81 19.36
N GLY A 367 -15.52 13.76 19.36
CA GLY A 367 -16.98 13.87 19.34
C GLY A 367 -17.45 14.74 18.16
N ARG A 368 -18.19 15.81 18.47
CA ARG A 368 -18.74 16.76 17.47
C ARG A 368 -17.70 17.63 16.77
N GLU A 369 -16.49 17.74 17.31
CA GLU A 369 -15.42 18.56 16.72
C GLU A 369 -14.64 17.79 15.65
N ALA A 370 -14.78 16.47 15.59
CA ALA A 370 -14.13 15.58 14.62
C ALA A 370 -14.85 15.58 13.26
N THR A 371 -15.21 16.76 12.75
CA THR A 371 -15.84 16.91 11.43
C THR A 371 -14.82 16.76 10.31
N LYS A 372 -15.31 16.45 9.11
CA LYS A 372 -14.48 16.35 7.91
C LYS A 372 -13.75 17.64 7.60
N GLU A 373 -14.43 18.76 7.68
CA GLU A 373 -13.87 20.09 7.44
C GLU A 373 -12.75 20.38 8.46
N ALA A 374 -12.99 20.13 9.75
CA ALA A 374 -12.01 20.39 10.79
C ALA A 374 -10.74 19.54 10.61
N VAL A 375 -10.90 18.25 10.32
CA VAL A 375 -9.77 17.35 10.06
C VAL A 375 -9.03 17.75 8.78
N ALA A 376 -9.77 17.97 7.69
CA ALA A 376 -9.20 18.32 6.38
C ALA A 376 -8.44 19.65 6.40
N SER A 377 -8.93 20.64 7.16
CA SER A 377 -8.26 21.93 7.31
C SER A 377 -7.03 21.85 8.21
N ALA A 378 -7.03 20.97 9.21
CA ALA A 378 -5.93 20.86 10.16
C ALA A 378 -4.79 19.95 9.66
N MET A 379 -5.09 18.88 8.92
CA MET A 379 -4.14 17.79 8.69
C MET A 379 -2.82 18.18 8.01
N GLY A 380 -2.78 19.29 7.25
CA GLY A 380 -1.55 19.78 6.62
C GLY A 380 -0.57 20.49 7.56
N ASP A 381 -1.01 20.83 8.78
CA ASP A 381 -0.21 21.60 9.75
C ASP A 381 0.53 20.72 10.77
N PHE A 382 0.27 19.40 10.76
CA PHE A 382 0.77 18.42 11.73
C PHE A 382 1.69 17.39 11.06
N ASP A 383 2.60 16.85 11.85
CA ASP A 383 3.63 15.91 11.39
C ASP A 383 3.13 14.45 11.48
N ALA A 384 2.18 14.19 12.39
CA ALA A 384 1.50 12.90 12.47
C ALA A 384 0.00 13.04 12.70
N LEU A 385 -0.73 12.08 12.14
CA LEU A 385 -2.16 11.93 12.34
C LEU A 385 -2.41 10.65 13.14
N HIS A 386 -3.22 10.76 14.18
CA HIS A 386 -3.70 9.64 14.97
C HIS A 386 -5.22 9.54 14.82
N PHE A 387 -5.73 8.40 14.38
CA PHE A 387 -7.17 8.17 14.19
C PHE A 387 -7.65 7.03 15.10
N ALA A 388 -8.35 7.38 16.17
CA ALA A 388 -9.10 6.46 17.02
C ALA A 388 -10.60 6.51 16.62
N THR A 389 -10.93 5.86 15.50
CA THR A 389 -12.29 5.82 14.94
C THR A 389 -12.51 4.53 14.15
N HIS A 390 -13.73 4.31 13.64
CA HIS A 390 -14.02 3.17 12.77
C HIS A 390 -13.31 3.30 11.43
N ARG A 391 -12.66 2.22 11.00
CA ARG A 391 -12.21 2.03 9.63
C ARG A 391 -13.32 1.39 8.81
N LEU A 392 -13.44 1.83 7.56
CA LEU A 392 -14.44 1.35 6.61
C LEU A 392 -13.70 0.86 5.36
N PRO A 393 -13.21 -0.39 5.36
CA PRO A 393 -12.52 -0.94 4.20
C PRO A 393 -13.51 -1.15 3.05
N CYS A 394 -13.10 -0.82 1.84
CA CYS A 394 -13.80 -1.15 0.60
C CYS A 394 -12.80 -1.81 -0.37
N PRO A 395 -12.52 -3.13 -0.20
CA PRO A 395 -11.55 -3.84 -1.05
C PRO A 395 -11.91 -3.81 -2.54
N GLU A 396 -13.20 -3.75 -2.86
CA GLU A 396 -13.75 -3.71 -4.21
C GLU A 396 -13.44 -2.39 -4.92
N VAL A 397 -13.44 -1.29 -4.14
CA VAL A 397 -13.16 0.06 -4.59
C VAL A 397 -12.21 0.73 -3.59
N PRO A 398 -10.90 0.38 -3.62
CA PRO A 398 -9.94 0.77 -2.58
C PRO A 398 -9.89 2.27 -2.28
N MET A 399 -10.13 3.11 -3.30
CA MET A 399 -10.18 4.57 -3.19
C MET A 399 -11.29 5.10 -2.26
N LEU A 400 -12.33 4.30 -2.04
CA LEU A 400 -13.44 4.60 -1.12
C LEU A 400 -13.23 4.01 0.27
N SER A 401 -12.15 3.25 0.51
CA SER A 401 -11.78 2.88 1.87
C SER A 401 -11.57 4.14 2.68
N SER A 402 -12.10 4.19 3.90
CA SER A 402 -12.18 5.44 4.65
C SER A 402 -12.09 5.24 6.16
N VAL A 403 -11.99 6.36 6.87
CA VAL A 403 -12.23 6.44 8.31
C VAL A 403 -13.47 7.27 8.58
N ALA A 404 -14.28 6.83 9.56
CA ALA A 404 -15.52 7.51 9.93
C ALA A 404 -15.23 8.81 10.70
N LEU A 405 -15.96 9.87 10.37
CA LEU A 405 -15.92 11.18 11.01
C LEU A 405 -17.31 11.56 11.53
N ALA A 406 -17.41 12.77 12.09
CA ALA A 406 -18.66 13.23 12.68
C ALA A 406 -19.79 13.33 11.64
N ASP A 407 -21.02 13.11 12.10
CA ASP A 407 -22.26 13.31 11.33
C ASP A 407 -22.39 12.48 10.05
N GLY A 408 -21.71 11.33 9.99
CA GLY A 408 -21.76 10.39 8.87
C GLY A 408 -20.82 10.74 7.72
N GLU A 409 -19.97 11.74 7.90
CA GLU A 409 -18.91 12.06 6.96
C GLU A 409 -17.76 11.05 7.04
N GLN A 410 -16.96 11.00 5.98
CA GLN A 410 -15.84 10.07 5.84
C GLN A 410 -14.63 10.78 5.25
N LEU A 411 -13.45 10.40 5.71
CA LEU A 411 -12.18 10.74 5.07
C LEU A 411 -11.67 9.53 4.29
N THR A 412 -11.75 9.61 2.96
CA THR A 412 -11.43 8.51 2.06
C THR A 412 -9.95 8.47 1.69
N VAL A 413 -9.44 7.30 1.29
CA VAL A 413 -8.10 7.14 0.72
C VAL A 413 -7.90 8.12 -0.44
N GLY A 414 -8.87 8.26 -1.33
CA GLY A 414 -8.75 9.20 -2.47
C GLY A 414 -8.55 10.66 -2.07
N GLU A 415 -9.16 11.09 -0.97
CA GLU A 415 -8.98 12.44 -0.43
C GLU A 415 -7.64 12.61 0.29
N CYS A 416 -7.13 11.55 0.93
CA CYS A 416 -5.82 11.56 1.57
C CYS A 416 -4.68 11.54 0.54
N LEU A 417 -4.81 10.81 -0.56
CA LEU A 417 -3.73 10.68 -1.56
C LEU A 417 -3.35 12.03 -2.17
N VAL A 418 -4.25 12.99 -2.25
CA VAL A 418 -3.98 14.33 -2.82
C VAL A 418 -3.45 15.33 -1.80
N ARG A 419 -3.29 14.92 -0.53
CA ARG A 419 -2.85 15.78 0.57
C ARG A 419 -1.46 15.36 1.04
N ARG A 420 -0.68 16.32 1.51
CA ARG A 420 0.56 16.06 2.24
C ARG A 420 0.42 16.52 3.68
N LEU A 421 1.07 15.78 4.57
CA LEU A 421 1.40 16.27 5.91
C LEU A 421 2.58 17.24 5.81
N ARG A 422 2.82 17.96 6.90
CA ARG A 422 3.88 18.97 6.99
C ARG A 422 5.27 18.37 6.77
#